data_AF-A0A418G3F5-F1
#
_entry.id   AF-A0A418G3F5-F1
#
_cell.length_a   1.000
_cell.length_b   1.000
_cell.length_c   1.000
_cell.angle_alpha   90.00
_cell.angle_beta   90.00
_cell.angle_gamma   90.00
#
_symmetry.space_group_name_H-M   'P 1'
#
loop_
_entity.id
_entity.type
_entity.pdbx_description
1 polymer ?
#
loop_
_entity_poly.entity_id
_entity_poly.type
_entity_poly.pdbx_seq_one_letter_code
_entity_poly.pdbx_strand_id
1 'polypeptide(L)'
;TPGRRIESTEFPTFPPGHYYAVQEKAWMDGRVWAQYLREVLGASIEEPSVVLLDNFECHVSDESYKIMYEELGAHLCPLPPNSTSVFQPLDVMAPFKRNLRNLWLLEER
;
A
#
# COMPACT_ATOMS: atom_id res chain seq x y z
N THR A 1 -5.00 24.81 8.05
CA THR A 1 -4.93 25.43 6.71
C THR A 1 -4.53 24.37 5.69
N PRO A 2 -5.29 24.16 4.60
CA PRO A 2 -4.84 23.29 3.51
C PRO A 2 -3.75 24.04 2.75
N GLY A 3 -2.54 23.46 2.72
CA GLY A 3 -1.33 24.14 2.23
C GLY A 3 -0.04 23.73 2.94
N ARG A 4 -0.05 22.69 3.78
CA ARG A 4 1.22 22.14 4.29
C ARG A 4 1.98 21.51 3.13
N ARG A 5 3.24 21.93 2.97
CA ARG A 5 4.22 21.33 2.07
C ARG A 5 4.44 19.89 2.54
N ILE A 6 4.61 18.94 1.61
CA ILE A 6 5.05 17.59 1.95
C ILE A 6 6.46 17.73 2.54
N GLU A 7 6.61 17.37 3.80
CA GLU A 7 7.88 17.45 4.52
C GLU A 7 8.88 16.46 3.90
N SER A 8 10.00 16.97 3.39
CA SER A 8 10.96 16.18 2.61
C SER A 8 12.18 15.72 3.42
N THR A 9 12.26 16.10 4.69
CA THR A 9 13.43 15.87 5.56
C THR A 9 13.10 15.07 6.82
N GLU A 10 11.88 14.55 6.94
CA GLU A 10 11.45 13.86 8.17
C GLU A 10 11.90 12.40 8.25
N PHE A 11 12.25 11.75 7.12
CA PHE A 11 12.64 10.34 7.13
C PHE A 11 13.81 9.99 8.06
N PRO A 12 14.88 10.78 8.18
CA PRO A 12 15.93 10.51 9.16
C PRO A 12 15.46 10.53 10.63
N THR A 13 14.28 11.11 10.91
CA THR A 13 13.71 11.20 12.25
C THR A 13 12.72 10.08 12.57
N PHE A 14 12.33 9.29 11.57
CA PHE A 14 11.35 8.25 11.76
C PHE A 14 11.93 7.04 12.51
N PRO A 15 11.10 6.36 13.33
CA PRO A 15 11.59 5.27 14.16
C PRO A 15 12.14 4.11 13.31
N PRO A 16 13.23 3.46 13.77
CA PRO A 16 13.81 2.32 13.06
C PRO A 16 12.86 1.10 13.12
N GLY A 17 13.03 0.17 12.17
CA GLY A 17 12.25 -1.08 12.10
C GLY A 17 10.99 -1.00 11.21
N HIS A 18 10.80 0.12 10.51
CA HIS A 18 9.73 0.30 9.54
C HIS A 18 10.29 0.66 8.15
N TYR A 19 9.51 0.36 7.11
CA TYR A 19 9.83 0.73 5.74
C TYR A 19 9.14 2.04 5.39
N TYR A 20 9.93 3.02 4.94
CA TYR A 20 9.43 4.35 4.56
C TYR A 20 9.78 4.64 3.11
N ALA A 21 8.80 5.18 2.38
CA ALA A 21 9.00 5.64 1.01
C ALA A 21 8.11 6.86 0.76
N VAL A 22 8.67 7.88 0.09
CA VAL A 22 7.91 9.06 -0.35
C VAL A 22 7.98 9.15 -1.86
N GLN A 23 6.90 9.67 -2.42
CA GLN A 23 6.85 10.15 -3.78
C GLN A 23 6.23 11.55 -3.76
N GLU A 24 6.64 12.42 -4.68
CA GLU A 24 6.20 13.82 -4.74
C GLU A 24 4.67 13.97 -4.73
N LYS A 25 3.95 13.04 -5.36
CA LYS A 25 2.50 13.09 -5.46
C LYS A 25 1.78 12.33 -4.33
N ALA A 26 2.54 11.77 -3.39
CA ALA A 26 2.04 11.02 -2.23
C ALA A 26 1.13 9.82 -2.59
N TRP A 27 1.32 9.19 -3.76
CA TRP A 27 0.75 7.89 -4.11
C TRP A 27 1.85 6.86 -4.41
N MET A 28 1.45 5.60 -4.47
CA MET A 28 2.35 4.48 -4.73
C MET A 28 2.62 4.37 -6.23
N ASP A 29 3.86 4.58 -6.64
CA ASP A 29 4.30 4.28 -8.01
C ASP A 29 4.90 2.88 -8.11
N GLY A 30 5.30 2.47 -9.32
CA GLY A 30 5.95 1.18 -9.54
C GLY A 30 7.18 0.95 -8.66
N ARG A 31 7.98 2.00 -8.39
CA ARG A 31 9.16 1.90 -7.53
C ARG A 31 8.77 1.59 -6.09
N VAL A 32 7.84 2.36 -5.51
CA VAL A 32 7.36 2.15 -4.13
C VAL A 32 6.64 0.81 -4.03
N TRP A 33 5.87 0.43 -5.05
CA TRP A 33 5.19 -0.86 -5.11
C TRP A 33 6.16 -2.04 -5.14
N ALA A 34 7.17 -2.01 -6.00
CA ALA A 34 8.19 -3.06 -6.08
C ALA A 34 8.96 -3.20 -4.76
N GLN A 35 9.23 -2.09 -4.05
CA GLN A 35 9.80 -2.12 -2.72
C GLN A 35 8.85 -2.77 -1.71
N TYR A 36 7.56 -2.41 -1.74
CA TYR A 36 6.55 -3.02 -0.87
C TYR A 36 6.43 -4.54 -1.10
N LEU A 37 6.42 -4.99 -2.36
CA LEU A 37 6.34 -6.40 -2.69
C LEU A 37 7.47 -7.21 -2.06
N ARG A 38 8.72 -6.75 -2.18
CA ARG A 38 9.89 -7.48 -1.69
C ARG A 38 10.07 -7.39 -0.18
N GLU A 39 9.93 -6.18 0.36
CA GLU A 39 10.34 -5.89 1.73
C GLU A 39 9.22 -6.09 2.75
N VAL A 40 7.96 -5.94 2.34
CA VAL A 40 6.81 -5.99 3.25
C VAL A 40 5.95 -7.21 2.96
N LEU A 41 5.44 -7.32 1.73
CA LEU A 41 4.53 -8.40 1.38
C LEU A 41 5.25 -9.75 1.32
N GLY A 42 6.45 -9.80 0.74
CA GLY A 42 7.26 -11.00 0.59
C GLY A 42 7.60 -11.66 1.93
N ALA A 43 7.74 -10.88 3.01
CA ALA A 43 7.95 -11.42 4.35
C ALA A 43 6.73 -12.17 4.92
N SER A 44 5.54 -11.99 4.33
CA SER A 44 4.28 -12.61 4.77
C SER A 44 3.72 -13.62 3.76
N ILE A 45 4.34 -13.77 2.59
CA ILE A 45 3.89 -14.70 1.55
C ILE A 45 4.52 -16.08 1.79
N GLU A 46 3.70 -17.12 1.65
CA GLU A 46 4.14 -18.51 1.56
C GLU A 46 3.93 -19.01 0.13
N GLU A 47 4.91 -19.71 -0.44
CA GLU A 47 4.81 -20.33 -1.75
C GLU A 47 4.18 -21.75 -1.64
N PRO A 48 3.18 -22.11 -2.47
CA PRO A 48 2.51 -21.29 -3.48
C PRO A 48 1.32 -20.51 -2.90
N SER A 49 1.13 -19.28 -3.35
CA SER A 49 -0.04 -18.47 -2.98
C SER A 49 -0.65 -17.71 -4.15
N VAL A 50 -1.87 -17.21 -3.93
CA VAL A 50 -2.56 -16.28 -4.83
C VAL A 50 -2.80 -14.98 -4.07
N VAL A 51 -2.39 -13.87 -4.67
CA VAL A 51 -2.56 -12.53 -4.10
C VAL A 51 -3.56 -11.76 -4.92
N LEU A 52 -4.66 -11.38 -4.26
CA LEU A 52 -5.75 -10.59 -4.83
C LEU A 52 -5.48 -9.11 -4.57
N LEU A 53 -5.43 -8.30 -5.63
CA LEU A 53 -5.20 -6.86 -5.55
C LEU A 53 -6.23 -6.13 -6.41
N ASP A 54 -6.44 -4.84 -6.12
CA ASP A 54 -7.17 -4.02 -7.09
C ASP A 54 -6.36 -3.90 -8.40
N ASN A 55 -7.03 -3.39 -9.43
CA ASN A 55 -6.45 -3.22 -10.75
C ASN A 55 -5.70 -1.89 -10.91
N PHE A 56 -5.17 -1.32 -9.83
CA PHE A 56 -4.39 -0.09 -9.92
C PHE A 56 -3.16 -0.30 -10.81
N GLU A 57 -2.82 0.70 -11.63
CA GLU A 57 -1.88 0.56 -12.76
C GLU A 57 -0.53 -0.03 -12.34
N CYS A 58 0.04 0.40 -11.20
CA CYS A 58 1.33 -0.13 -10.76
C CYS A 58 1.24 -1.59 -10.25
N HIS A 59 0.09 -2.00 -9.71
CA HIS A 59 -0.14 -3.36 -9.22
C HIS A 59 -0.21 -4.38 -10.36
N VAL A 60 -0.70 -3.97 -11.54
CA VAL A 60 -0.88 -4.85 -12.71
C VAL A 60 0.17 -4.64 -13.79
N SER A 61 1.31 -4.04 -13.44
CA SER A 61 2.45 -3.87 -14.34
C SER A 61 3.18 -5.20 -14.59
N ASP A 62 3.86 -5.32 -15.73
CA ASP A 62 4.70 -6.49 -16.05
C ASP A 62 5.75 -6.77 -14.97
N GLU A 63 6.34 -5.72 -14.40
CA GLU A 63 7.29 -5.84 -13.29
C GLU A 63 6.64 -6.44 -12.05
N SER A 64 5.41 -6.04 -11.71
CA SER A 64 4.66 -6.61 -10.59
C SER A 64 4.44 -8.11 -10.77
N TYR A 65 3.96 -8.55 -11.94
CA TYR A 65 3.80 -9.97 -12.24
C TYR A 65 5.11 -10.75 -12.14
N LYS A 66 6.20 -10.16 -12.64
CA LYS A 66 7.53 -10.77 -12.60
C LYS A 66 8.00 -10.98 -11.16
N ILE A 67 7.94 -9.95 -10.32
CA ILE A 67 8.33 -10.03 -8.90
C ILE A 67 7.50 -11.09 -8.19
N MET A 68 6.18 -11.05 -8.36
CA MET A 68 5.26 -11.97 -7.70
C MET A 68 5.55 -13.43 -8.05
N TYR A 69 5.72 -13.72 -9.34
CA TYR A 69 5.92 -15.09 -9.79
C TYR A 69 7.36 -15.58 -9.61
N GLU A 70 8.35 -14.81 -10.02
CA GLU A 70 9.75 -15.25 -10.05
C GLU A 70 10.45 -15.09 -8.70
N GLU A 71 10.09 -14.10 -7.89
CA GLU A 71 10.75 -13.82 -6.62
C GLU A 71 9.95 -14.32 -5.40
N LEU A 72 8.62 -14.22 -5.45
CA LEU A 72 7.76 -14.52 -4.29
C LEU A 72 6.98 -15.84 -4.40
N GLY A 73 7.05 -16.56 -5.52
CA GLY A 73 6.33 -17.83 -5.70
C GLY A 73 4.80 -17.68 -5.64
N ALA A 74 4.28 -16.51 -6.02
CA ALA A 74 2.88 -16.15 -5.88
C ALA A 74 2.25 -15.69 -7.20
N HIS A 75 1.01 -16.09 -7.43
CA HIS A 75 0.23 -15.60 -8.56
C HIS A 75 -0.48 -14.30 -8.20
N LEU A 76 -0.23 -13.25 -8.96
CA LEU A 76 -0.99 -12.01 -8.88
C LEU A 76 -2.30 -12.15 -9.64
N CYS A 77 -3.42 -11.85 -8.97
CA CYS A 77 -4.75 -11.88 -9.55
C CYS A 77 -5.45 -10.53 -9.34
N PRO A 78 -5.62 -9.70 -10.38
CA PRO A 78 -6.30 -8.43 -10.25
C PRO A 78 -7.81 -8.64 -10.15
N LEU A 79 -8.44 -7.87 -9.27
CA LEU A 79 -9.89 -7.80 -9.18
C LEU A 79 -10.47 -7.18 -10.45
N PRO A 80 -11.71 -7.57 -10.84
CA PRO A 80 -12.41 -6.90 -11.91
C PRO A 80 -12.50 -5.38 -11.67
N PRO A 81 -12.44 -4.55 -12.72
CA PRO A 81 -12.59 -3.11 -12.57
C PRO A 81 -13.89 -2.75 -11.82
N ASN A 82 -13.82 -1.73 -10.96
CA ASN A 82 -14.94 -1.22 -10.16
C ASN A 82 -15.56 -2.23 -9.17
N SER A 83 -14.83 -3.27 -8.79
CA SER A 83 -15.32 -4.31 -7.89
C SER A 83 -14.68 -4.29 -6.50
N THR A 84 -13.82 -3.30 -6.23
CA THR A 84 -13.07 -3.13 -4.98
C THR A 84 -13.97 -3.12 -3.75
N SER A 85 -15.09 -2.38 -3.79
CA SER A 85 -16.07 -2.31 -2.70
C SER A 85 -16.76 -3.62 -2.37
N VAL A 86 -16.74 -4.59 -3.30
CA VAL A 86 -17.36 -5.91 -3.16
C VAL A 86 -16.33 -6.95 -2.72
N PHE A 87 -15.11 -6.88 -3.26
CA PHE A 87 -14.11 -7.94 -3.11
C PHE A 87 -12.88 -7.55 -2.28
N GLN A 88 -12.73 -6.29 -1.85
CA GLN A 88 -11.71 -5.90 -0.89
C GLN A 88 -12.32 -5.71 0.50
N PRO A 89 -12.10 -6.66 1.43
CA PRO A 89 -12.47 -6.48 2.84
C PRO A 89 -11.83 -5.23 3.46
N LEU A 90 -10.68 -4.78 2.93
CA LEU A 90 -10.01 -3.55 3.38
C LEU A 90 -10.82 -2.28 3.02
N ASP A 91 -11.73 -2.31 2.04
CA ASP A 91 -12.65 -1.20 1.82
C ASP A 91 -13.78 -1.15 2.87
N VAL A 92 -13.91 -2.18 3.71
CA VAL A 92 -14.72 -2.16 4.94
C VAL A 92 -14.00 -1.40 6.07
N MET A 93 -12.84 -0.77 5.82
CA MET A 93 -12.12 0.10 6.77
C MET A 93 -12.87 1.41 7.11
N ALA A 94 -14.07 1.63 6.58
CA ALA A 94 -14.88 2.81 6.88
C ALA A 94 -15.06 3.07 8.40
N PRO A 95 -15.37 2.07 9.25
CA PRO A 95 -15.44 2.26 10.71
C PRO A 95 -14.09 2.64 11.32
N PHE A 96 -12.99 2.03 10.87
CA PHE A 96 -11.64 2.34 11.34
C PHE A 96 -11.23 3.77 10.97
N LYS A 97 -11.39 4.17 9.70
CA LYS A 97 -11.12 5.53 9.21
C LYS A 97 -11.97 6.57 9.96
N ARG A 98 -13.24 6.25 10.25
CA ARG A 98 -14.12 7.10 11.06
C ARG A 98 -13.60 7.26 12.48
N ASN A 99 -13.13 6.18 13.10
CA ASN A 99 -12.57 6.24 14.45
C ASN A 99 -11.29 7.10 14.49
N LEU A 100 -10.36 6.90 13.55
CA LEU A 100 -9.15 7.73 13.44
C LEU A 100 -9.48 9.21 13.27
N ARG A 101 -10.46 9.53 12.41
CA ARG A 101 -10.94 10.91 12.25
C ARG A 101 -11.48 11.48 13.55
N ASN A 102 -12.24 10.71 14.32
CA ASN A 102 -12.76 11.16 15.61
C ASN A 102 -11.64 11.41 16.62
N LEU A 103 -10.64 10.52 16.69
CA LEU A 103 -9.47 10.70 17.56
C LEU A 103 -8.66 11.94 17.18
N TRP A 104 -8.41 12.15 15.88
CA TRP A 104 -7.70 13.33 15.38
C TRP A 104 -8.41 14.64 15.75
N LEU A 105 -9.75 14.68 15.68
CA LEU A 105 -10.53 15.85 16.12
C LEU A 105 -10.43 16.12 17.63
N LEU A 106 -10.02 15.14 18.44
CA LEU A 106 -9.82 15.29 19.88
C LEU A 106 -8.37 15.69 20.24
N GLU A 107 -7.43 15.59 19.31
CA GLU A 107 -5.99 15.83 19.54
C GLU A 107 -5.64 17.33 19.65
N GLU A 108 -6.50 18.22 19.13
CA GLU A 108 -6.37 19.69 19.25
C GLU A 108 -7.20 20.30 20.42
N ARG A 109 -7.48 19.53 21.46
CA ARG A 109 -8.18 20.00 22.68
C ARG A 109 -7.31 19.89 23.92
#